data_AF-A0A7W0XSE1-F1
#
_entry.id   AF-A0A7W0XSE1-F1
#
_cell.length_a   1.000
_cell.length_b   1.000
_cell.length_c   1.000
_cell.angle_alpha   90.00
_cell.angle_beta   90.00
_cell.angle_gamma   90.00
#
_symmetry.space_group_name_H-M   'P 1'
#
loop_
_entity.id
_entity.type
_entity.pdbx_description
1 polymer ?
#
loop_
_entity_poly.entity_id
_entity_poly.type
_entity_poly.pdbx_seq_one_letter_code
_entity_poly.pdbx_strand_id
1 'polypeptide(L)'
;PYGEILRGPDEAAFRMLAVAAPWRGHGAGELLVRACIERARALGCARMVISTEAGMQAAGRMYARLGFVRVPGRDWSPQPGVALLCLVLELAQAAQTG
;
A
#
# COMPACT_ATOMS: atom_id res chain seq x y z
N PRO A 1 -6.48 -19.20 0.52
CA PRO A 1 -5.32 -18.38 0.99
C PRO A 1 -5.43 -16.96 0.41
N TYR A 2 -5.79 -15.99 1.23
CA TYR A 2 -5.86 -14.57 0.84
C TYR A 2 -4.44 -14.11 0.47
N GLY A 3 -4.22 -13.88 -0.82
CA GLY A 3 -2.93 -13.90 -1.50
C GLY A 3 -1.84 -13.02 -0.89
N GLU A 4 -0.65 -13.60 -0.79
CA GLU A 4 0.58 -12.89 -0.49
C GLU A 4 0.97 -12.06 -1.73
N ILE A 5 0.82 -10.74 -1.64
CA ILE A 5 1.16 -9.81 -2.74
C ILE A 5 2.66 -9.52 -2.83
N LEU A 6 3.40 -9.92 -1.81
CA LEU A 6 4.84 -9.70 -1.68
C LEU A 6 5.59 -10.68 -2.57
N ARG A 7 6.65 -10.20 -3.21
CA ARG A 7 7.55 -11.02 -4.04
C ARG A 7 8.86 -11.37 -3.34
N GLY A 8 9.13 -10.77 -2.18
CA GLY A 8 10.38 -10.96 -1.45
C GLY A 8 10.38 -10.28 -0.08
N PRO A 9 11.40 -10.57 0.75
CA PRO A 9 11.53 -10.02 2.10
C PRO A 9 11.84 -8.52 2.13
N ASP A 10 12.22 -7.92 1.01
CA ASP A 10 12.45 -6.49 0.84
C ASP A 10 11.15 -5.69 0.60
N GLU A 11 10.01 -6.37 0.50
CA GLU A 11 8.70 -5.75 0.32
C GLU A 11 7.86 -5.80 1.61
N ALA A 12 7.16 -4.71 1.91
CA ALA A 12 6.15 -4.65 2.96
C ALA A 12 4.75 -4.42 2.36
N ALA A 13 3.71 -4.90 3.05
CA ALA A 13 2.33 -4.61 2.72
C ALA A 13 1.49 -4.48 3.99
N PHE A 14 0.39 -3.73 3.89
CA PHE A 14 -0.70 -3.80 4.86
C PHE A 14 -1.94 -4.37 4.19
N ARG A 15 -2.71 -5.17 4.94
CA ARG A 15 -3.87 -5.90 4.39
C ARG A 15 -5.15 -5.07 4.36
N MET A 16 -5.49 -4.45 5.49
CA MET A 16 -6.72 -3.67 5.63
C MET A 16 -6.42 -2.39 6.39
N LEU A 17 -6.89 -1.28 5.85
CA LEU A 17 -6.82 0.04 6.47
C LEU A 17 -8.16 0.72 6.22
N ALA A 18 -8.88 0.98 7.30
CA ALA A 18 -10.21 1.58 7.25
C ALA A 18 -10.32 2.68 8.29
N VAL A 19 -10.98 3.77 7.90
CA VAL A 19 -11.37 4.84 8.80
C VAL A 19 -12.88 4.78 8.98
N ALA A 20 -13.33 4.76 10.24
CA ALA A 20 -14.76 4.78 10.57
C ALA A 20 -15.45 5.98 9.93
N ALA A 21 -16.69 5.79 9.48
CA ALA A 21 -17.40 6.76 8.63
C ALA A 21 -17.40 8.21 9.18
N PRO A 22 -17.61 8.45 10.49
CA PRO A 22 -17.59 9.81 11.05
C PRO A 22 -16.24 10.54 10.93
N TRP A 23 -15.14 9.80 10.73
CA TRP A 23 -13.77 10.32 10.75
C TRP A 23 -13.12 10.38 9.36
N ARG A 24 -13.86 10.01 8.30
CA ARG A 24 -13.38 10.11 6.91
C ARG A 24 -13.23 11.57 6.49
N GLY A 25 -12.35 11.85 5.54
CA GLY A 25 -12.11 13.22 5.04
C GLY A 25 -11.23 14.10 5.94
N HIS A 26 -10.81 13.62 7.12
CA HIS A 26 -10.00 14.37 8.08
C HIS A 26 -8.51 13.98 8.07
N GLY A 27 -8.03 13.33 7.00
CA GLY A 27 -6.62 12.94 6.86
C GLY A 27 -6.18 11.69 7.64
N ALA A 28 -7.04 11.10 8.48
CA ALA A 28 -6.70 9.91 9.27
C ALA A 28 -6.17 8.73 8.42
N GLY A 29 -6.74 8.51 7.22
CA GLY A 29 -6.27 7.46 6.31
C GLY A 29 -4.85 7.71 5.82
N GLU A 30 -4.51 8.96 5.50
CA GLU A 30 -3.16 9.33 5.07
C GLU A 30 -2.15 9.16 6.21
N LEU A 31 -2.51 9.56 7.43
CA LEU A 31 -1.67 9.37 8.62
C LEU A 31 -1.35 7.90 8.88
N LEU A 32 -2.36 7.03 8.78
CA LEU A 32 -2.17 5.59 8.95
C LEU A 32 -1.25 5.01 7.87
N VAL A 33 -1.44 5.39 6.60
CA VAL A 33 -0.57 4.93 5.51
C VAL A 33 0.86 5.41 5.75
N ARG A 34 1.06 6.70 6.09
CA ARG A 34 2.37 7.28 6.43
C ARG A 34 3.07 6.48 7.54
N ALA A 35 2.35 6.12 8.59
CA ALA A 35 2.90 5.29 9.67
C ALA A 35 3.35 3.90 9.17
N CYS A 36 2.60 3.27 8.25
CA CYS A 36 3.04 2.03 7.60
C CYS A 36 4.31 2.22 6.76
N ILE A 37 4.45 3.34 6.05
CA ILE A 37 5.65 3.66 5.24
C ILE A 37 6.87 3.75 6.15
N GLU A 38 6.78 4.54 7.22
CA GLU A 38 7.88 4.72 8.17
C GLU A 38 8.25 3.40 8.84
N ARG A 39 7.26 2.58 9.19
CA ARG A 39 7.53 1.24 9.74
C ARG A 39 8.25 0.34 8.74
N ALA A 40 7.83 0.34 7.47
CA ALA A 40 8.49 -0.45 6.43
C ALA A 40 9.94 -0.01 6.21
N ARG A 41 10.20 1.31 6.20
CA ARG A 41 11.56 1.87 6.14
C ARG A 41 12.42 1.43 7.31
N ALA A 42 11.89 1.52 8.54
CA ALA A 42 12.59 1.11 9.74
C ALA A 42 12.90 -0.40 9.79
N LEU A 43 12.15 -1.21 9.03
CA LEU A 43 12.40 -2.65 8.86
C LEU A 43 13.37 -2.95 7.72
N GLY A 44 13.89 -1.93 7.02
CA GLY A 44 14.82 -2.10 5.91
C GLY A 44 14.17 -2.53 4.59
N CYS A 45 12.84 -2.45 4.48
CA CYS A 45 12.15 -2.76 3.23
C CYS A 45 12.49 -1.72 2.15
N ALA A 46 12.72 -2.19 0.93
CA ALA A 46 12.94 -1.35 -0.24
C ALA A 46 11.64 -0.87 -0.87
N ARG A 47 10.53 -1.60 -0.67
CA ARG A 47 9.24 -1.27 -1.29
C ARG A 47 8.09 -1.49 -0.33
N MET A 48 7.04 -0.72 -0.55
CA MET A 48 5.74 -1.02 -0.01
C MET A 48 4.76 -1.28 -1.14
N VAL A 49 4.05 -2.40 -1.04
CA VAL A 49 3.11 -2.90 -2.04
C VAL A 49 1.71 -2.90 -1.43
N ILE A 50 0.74 -2.41 -2.17
CA ILE A 50 -0.66 -2.42 -1.78
C ILE A 50 -1.53 -2.93 -2.92
N SER A 51 -2.73 -3.39 -2.56
CA SER A 51 -3.78 -3.75 -3.49
C SER A 51 -5.02 -2.94 -3.19
N THR A 52 -5.70 -2.43 -4.22
CA THR A 52 -6.95 -1.67 -4.09
C THR A 52 -7.92 -2.04 -5.20
N GLU A 53 -9.21 -1.92 -4.94
CA GLU A 53 -10.22 -2.03 -5.99
C GLU A 53 -10.30 -0.73 -6.81
N ALA A 54 -10.66 -0.84 -8.09
CA ALA A 54 -10.83 0.31 -9.00
C ALA A 54 -11.89 1.32 -8.51
N GLY A 55 -12.91 0.85 -7.79
CA GLY A 55 -13.98 1.68 -7.24
C GLY A 55 -13.54 2.57 -6.06
N MET A 56 -12.38 2.32 -5.45
CA MET A 56 -11.90 3.06 -4.27
C MET A 56 -11.22 4.38 -4.63
N GLN A 57 -11.90 5.24 -5.36
CA GLN A 57 -11.35 6.47 -5.95
C GLN A 57 -10.67 7.41 -4.94
N ALA A 58 -11.23 7.56 -3.73
CA ALA A 58 -10.64 8.39 -2.68
C ALA A 58 -9.30 7.83 -2.20
N ALA A 59 -9.22 6.51 -2.00
CA ALA A 59 -7.98 5.85 -1.61
C ALA A 59 -6.96 5.89 -2.76
N GLY A 60 -7.39 5.66 -4.01
CA GLY A 60 -6.54 5.76 -5.19
C GLY A 60 -5.86 7.13 -5.32
N ARG A 61 -6.62 8.23 -5.15
CA ARG A 61 -6.04 9.59 -5.15
C ARG A 61 -5.05 9.82 -4.00
N MET A 62 -5.36 9.31 -2.80
CA MET A 62 -4.46 9.38 -1.65
C MET A 62 -3.15 8.63 -1.91
N TYR A 63 -3.21 7.40 -2.41
CA TYR A 63 -2.02 6.62 -2.74
C TYR A 63 -1.17 7.29 -3.81
N ALA A 64 -1.79 7.81 -4.88
CA ALA A 64 -1.08 8.56 -5.92
C ALA A 64 -0.34 9.79 -5.33
N ARG A 65 -1.00 10.57 -4.44
CA ARG A 65 -0.37 11.71 -3.75
C ARG A 65 0.80 11.29 -2.84
N LEU A 66 0.77 10.08 -2.29
CA LEU A 66 1.83 9.50 -1.48
C LEU A 66 2.97 8.90 -2.32
N GLY A 67 2.88 8.94 -3.65
CA GLY A 67 3.92 8.47 -4.57
C GLY A 67 3.78 7.01 -5.00
N PHE A 68 2.67 6.34 -4.66
CA PHE A 68 2.41 5.00 -5.18
C PHE A 68 2.15 5.05 -6.69
N VAL A 69 2.73 4.09 -7.41
CA VAL A 69 2.58 3.92 -8.86
C VAL A 69 1.95 2.57 -9.19
N ARG A 70 1.12 2.54 -10.25
CA ARG A 70 0.45 1.32 -10.72
C ARG A 70 1.44 0.33 -11.32
N VAL A 71 1.26 -0.95 -11.02
CA VAL A 71 2.02 -2.05 -11.62
C VAL A 71 1.04 -3.09 -12.18
N PRO A 72 0.46 -2.88 -13.38
CA PRO A 72 -0.60 -3.74 -13.92
C PRO A 72 -0.20 -5.22 -14.02
N GLY A 73 1.09 -5.51 -14.28
CA GLY A 73 1.61 -6.89 -14.30
C GLY A 73 1.62 -7.60 -12.93
N ARG A 74 1.16 -6.93 -11.86
CA ARG A 74 0.97 -7.49 -10.51
C ARG A 74 -0.48 -7.43 -10.06
N ASP A 75 -1.40 -6.98 -10.90
CA ASP A 75 -2.83 -7.04 -10.61
C ASP A 75 -3.26 -8.50 -10.43
N TRP A 76 -4.20 -8.75 -9.53
CA TRP A 76 -4.59 -10.11 -9.17
C TRP A 76 -6.03 -10.20 -8.71
N SER A 77 -6.53 -11.43 -8.57
CA SER A 77 -7.90 -11.70 -8.17
C SER A 77 -7.92 -12.75 -7.05
N PRO A 78 -8.37 -12.40 -5.83
CA PRO A 78 -8.47 -13.37 -4.74
C PRO A 78 -9.59 -14.40 -4.97
N GLN A 79 -10.61 -14.02 -5.72
CA GLN A 79 -11.77 -14.83 -6.06
C GLN A 79 -12.45 -14.27 -7.32
N PRO A 80 -13.18 -15.10 -8.09
CA PRO A 80 -13.90 -14.65 -9.28
C PRO A 80 -14.75 -13.40 -9.01
N GLY A 81 -14.63 -12.40 -9.89
CA GLY A 81 -15.36 -11.13 -9.80
C GLY A 81 -14.69 -10.05 -8.94
N VAL A 82 -13.60 -10.36 -8.22
CA VAL A 82 -12.83 -9.36 -7.46
C VAL A 82 -11.51 -9.07 -8.19
N ALA A 83 -11.38 -7.88 -8.76
CA ALA A 83 -10.16 -7.42 -9.42
C ALA A 83 -9.41 -6.43 -8.52
N LEU A 84 -8.22 -6.82 -8.08
CA LEU A 84 -7.35 -5.99 -7.26
C LEU A 84 -6.20 -5.42 -8.10
N LEU A 85 -6.08 -4.10 -8.03
CA LEU A 85 -5.05 -3.33 -8.70
C LEU A 85 -3.84 -3.20 -7.80
N CYS A 86 -2.66 -3.50 -8.32
CA CYS A 86 -1.42 -3.37 -7.58
C CYS A 86 -0.83 -1.96 -7.70
N LEU A 87 -0.43 -1.41 -6.55
CA LEU A 87 0.40 -0.21 -6.49
C LEU A 87 1.66 -0.45 -5.66
N VAL A 88 2.74 0.18 -6.07
CA VAL A 88 4.06 0.08 -5.42
C VAL A 88 4.56 1.48 -5.10
N LEU A 89 5.13 1.64 -3.90
CA LEU A 89 5.94 2.79 -3.53
C LEU A 89 7.38 2.30 -3.29
N GLU A 90 8.33 2.90 -4.00
CA GLU A 90 9.76 2.73 -3.70
C GLU A 90 10.10 3.50 -2.42
N LEU A 91 10.74 2.82 -1.47
CA LEU A 91 11.20 3.38 -0.22
C LEU A 91 12.68 3.71 -0.39
N ALA A 92 13.04 5.00 -0.28
CA ALA A 92 14.45 5.37 -0.16
C ALA A 92 15.04 4.58 1.02
N GLN A 93 16.12 3.84 0.78
CA GLN A 93 16.80 3.12 1.85
C GLN A 93 17.25 4.14 2.89
N ALA A 94 16.96 3.85 4.16
CA ALA A 94 17.68 4.53 5.23
C ALA A 94 19.16 4.21 5.01
N ALA A 95 19.97 5.26 4.83
CA ALA A 95 21.41 5.09 4.75
C ALA A 95 21.85 4.26 5.96
N GLN A 96 22.44 3.10 5.68
CA GLN A 96 22.97 2.22 6.71
C GLN A 96 24.03 3.04 7.45
N THR A 97 23.72 3.48 8.67
CA THR A 97 24.74 4.05 9.55
C THR A 97 25.54 2.85 10.03
N GLY A 98 26.76 2.72 9.48
CA GLY A 98 27.72 1.68 9.87
C GLY A 98 28.25 1.86 11.28
#